data_AF-A0AA92NQV1-F1
#
_entry.id   AF-A0AA92NQV1-F1
#
_cell.length_a   1.000
_cell.length_b   1.000
_cell.length_c   1.000
_cell.angle_alpha   90.00
_cell.angle_beta   90.00
_cell.angle_gamma   90.00
#
_symmetry.space_group_name_H-M   'P 1'
#
loop_
_entity.id
_entity.type
_entity.pdbx_description
1 polymer ?
#
loop_
_entity_poly.entity_id
_entity_poly.type
_entity_poly.pdbx_seq_one_letter_code
_entity_poly.pdbx_strand_id
1 'polypeptide(L)'
;MENRVSLLTGYGQSRAGTFATNKHVTTMIDYMQTNLEVGISLADLSRVSNISLSQLVRLFKKHTGVTPHQYLIHLRIEHAKRLIRCGNLSGKEIAVQAGFSNQAHFTKLFKRMTCMSPLKYVSQSGNLLERKMVCTHFGKSPTFVSMK
;
A
#
# COMPACT_ATOMS: atom_id res chain seq x y z
N MET A 1 -11.76 -16.69 -16.68
CA MET A 1 -10.62 -15.79 -16.39
C MET A 1 -10.98 -14.98 -15.17
N GLU A 2 -10.60 -15.52 -14.01
CA GLU A 2 -11.12 -15.10 -12.71
C GLU A 2 -10.44 -13.81 -12.23
N ASN A 3 -11.27 -12.81 -11.93
CA ASN A 3 -10.88 -11.54 -11.32
C ASN A 3 -10.28 -11.80 -9.92
N ARG A 4 -8.95 -11.88 -9.81
CA ARG A 4 -8.25 -12.03 -8.52
C ARG A 4 -8.04 -10.70 -7.80
N VAL A 5 -9.09 -9.89 -7.66
CA VAL A 5 -9.09 -8.79 -6.66
C VAL A 5 -9.53 -9.38 -5.33
N SER A 6 -8.69 -10.22 -4.74
CA SER A 6 -8.88 -10.73 -3.39
C SER A 6 -7.62 -10.47 -2.57
N LEU A 7 -7.84 -9.91 -1.38
CA LEU A 7 -6.88 -9.66 -0.29
C LEU A 7 -6.19 -8.28 -0.24
N LEU A 8 -6.98 -7.21 -0.14
CA LEU A 8 -6.59 -6.00 0.62
C LEU A 8 -7.81 -5.46 1.40
N THR A 9 -8.35 -6.32 2.26
CA THR A 9 -9.45 -6.00 3.17
C THR A 9 -8.94 -5.07 4.28
N GLY A 10 -9.26 -3.78 4.19
CA GLY A 10 -8.95 -2.83 5.27
C GLY A 10 -9.22 -1.34 5.02
N TYR A 11 -9.39 -0.91 3.77
CA TYR A 11 -9.77 0.47 3.43
C TYR A 11 -11.10 0.48 2.69
N GLY A 12 -12.19 0.59 3.46
CA GLY A 12 -13.55 0.71 2.93
C GLY A 12 -14.33 -0.59 2.85
N GLN A 13 -14.60 -1.23 3.99
CA GLN A 13 -15.80 -2.07 4.08
C GLN A 13 -17.01 -1.18 4.35
N SER A 14 -17.77 -0.91 3.29
CA SER A 14 -19.22 -0.80 3.39
C SER A 14 -19.87 -1.29 2.12
N ARG A 15 -20.43 -2.49 2.27
CA ARG A 15 -21.55 -3.09 1.54
C ARG A 15 -21.25 -3.64 0.14
N ALA A 16 -21.45 -4.96 0.05
CA ALA A 16 -21.76 -5.72 -1.15
C ALA A 16 -23.00 -5.15 -1.86
N GLY A 17 -22.81 -4.04 -2.57
CA GLY A 17 -23.71 -3.57 -3.60
C GLY A 17 -22.82 -3.33 -4.80
N THR A 18 -22.97 -4.15 -5.83
CA THR A 18 -22.43 -4.06 -7.19
C THR A 18 -21.67 -2.74 -7.45
N PHE A 19 -20.41 -2.63 -7.00
CA PHE A 19 -19.59 -1.48 -7.35
C PHE A 19 -19.36 -1.61 -8.84
N ALA A 20 -20.04 -0.78 -9.63
CA ALA A 20 -19.69 -0.56 -11.02
C ALA A 20 -18.23 -0.18 -11.02
N THR A 21 -17.39 -1.17 -11.29
CA THR A 21 -15.96 -1.12 -11.08
C THR A 21 -15.43 -0.15 -12.11
N ASN A 22 -15.02 1.05 -11.68
CA ASN A 22 -14.60 2.08 -12.61
C ASN A 22 -13.36 1.57 -13.35
N LYS A 23 -13.50 1.36 -14.67
CA LYS A 23 -12.45 0.77 -15.51
C LYS A 23 -11.12 1.50 -15.37
N HIS A 24 -11.12 2.83 -15.29
CA HIS A 24 -9.89 3.61 -15.12
C HIS A 24 -9.21 3.30 -13.78
N VAL A 25 -9.97 3.21 -12.69
CA VAL A 25 -9.44 2.88 -11.35
C VAL A 25 -8.86 1.47 -11.33
N THR A 26 -9.56 0.51 -11.94
CA THR A 26 -9.06 -0.86 -12.04
C THR A 26 -7.79 -0.96 -12.87
N THR A 27 -7.73 -0.29 -14.03
CA THR A 27 -6.53 -0.24 -14.86
C THR A 27 -5.35 0.39 -14.11
N MET A 28 -5.57 1.44 -13.32
CA MET A 28 -4.51 2.02 -12.49
C MET A 28 -4.02 1.06 -11.40
N ILE A 29 -4.93 0.36 -10.71
CA ILE A 29 -4.56 -0.58 -9.65
C ILE A 29 -3.77 -1.76 -10.23
N ASP A 30 -4.23 -2.31 -11.35
CA ASP A 30 -3.55 -3.42 -12.04
C ASP A 30 -2.14 -3.01 -12.50
N TYR A 31 -2.01 -1.82 -13.08
CA TYR A 31 -0.71 -1.25 -13.43
C TYR A 31 0.20 -1.08 -12.21
N MET A 32 -0.33 -0.58 -11.09
CA MET A 32 0.44 -0.45 -9.85
C MET A 32 0.92 -1.81 -9.32
N GLN A 33 0.06 -2.83 -9.34
CA GLN A 33 0.36 -4.16 -8.81
C GLN A 33 1.42 -4.89 -9.64
N THR A 34 1.42 -4.69 -10.95
CA THR A 34 2.38 -5.28 -11.89
C THR A 34 3.72 -4.55 -11.94
N ASN A 35 3.80 -3.30 -11.46
CA ASN A 35 4.99 -2.44 -11.56
C ASN A 35 5.49 -1.90 -10.21
N LEU A 36 5.31 -2.65 -9.12
CA LEU A 36 5.63 -2.18 -7.75
C LEU A 36 7.09 -1.75 -7.56
N GLU A 37 8.01 -2.44 -8.23
CA GLU A 37 9.46 -2.28 -8.08
C GLU A 37 10.01 -1.04 -8.80
N VAL A 38 9.27 -0.55 -9.81
CA VAL A 38 9.68 0.57 -10.66
C VAL A 38 9.08 1.87 -10.14
N GLY A 39 9.72 3.01 -10.42
CA GLY A 39 9.15 4.32 -10.14
C GLY A 39 7.89 4.57 -10.96
N ILE A 40 6.72 4.55 -10.30
CA ILE A 40 5.43 4.88 -10.93
C ILE A 40 5.13 6.37 -10.70
N SER A 41 5.03 7.13 -11.78
CA SER A 41 4.58 8.53 -11.71
C SER A 41 3.06 8.65 -11.93
N LEU A 42 2.48 9.78 -11.52
CA LEU A 42 1.09 10.08 -11.87
C LEU A 42 0.89 10.21 -13.39
N ALA A 43 1.93 10.62 -14.14
CA ALA A 43 1.88 10.71 -15.59
C ALA A 43 1.74 9.32 -16.23
N ASP A 44 2.41 8.29 -15.68
CA ASP A 44 2.27 6.91 -16.16
C ASP A 44 0.85 6.40 -15.92
N LEU A 45 0.31 6.66 -14.73
CA LEU A 45 -1.07 6.27 -14.40
C LEU A 45 -2.09 7.00 -15.30
N SER A 46 -1.86 8.27 -15.59
CA SER A 46 -2.68 9.06 -16.53
C SER A 46 -2.65 8.47 -17.93
N ARG A 47 -1.47 8.08 -18.40
CA ARG A 47 -1.26 7.45 -19.71
C ARG A 47 -1.98 6.11 -19.84
N VAL A 48 -1.83 5.21 -18.86
CA VAL A 48 -2.44 3.87 -18.92
C VAL A 48 -3.95 3.90 -18.71
N SER A 49 -4.46 4.88 -17.97
CA SER A 49 -5.90 5.03 -17.72
C SER A 49 -6.60 5.97 -18.70
N ASN A 50 -5.87 6.62 -19.61
CA ASN A 50 -6.37 7.55 -20.63
C ASN A 50 -7.25 8.68 -20.05
N ILE A 51 -6.83 9.28 -18.93
CA ILE A 51 -7.50 10.43 -18.30
C ILE A 51 -6.49 11.44 -17.78
N SER A 52 -6.88 12.71 -17.66
CA SER A 52 -6.00 13.75 -17.12
C SER A 52 -5.60 13.49 -15.66
N LEU A 53 -4.45 14.04 -15.25
CA LEU A 53 -3.95 13.95 -13.87
C LEU A 53 -4.98 14.41 -12.82
N SER A 54 -5.68 15.52 -13.09
CA SER A 54 -6.68 16.07 -12.18
C SER A 54 -7.89 15.15 -12.03
N GLN A 55 -8.36 14.58 -13.15
CA GLN A 55 -9.42 13.57 -13.12
C GLN A 55 -8.97 12.31 -12.40
N LEU A 56 -7.74 11.86 -12.64
CA LEU A 56 -7.13 10.70 -12.04
C LEU A 56 -7.13 10.78 -10.51
N VAL A 57 -6.55 11.84 -9.93
CA VAL A 57 -6.45 11.96 -8.46
C VAL A 57 -7.84 12.01 -7.83
N ARG A 58 -8.76 12.78 -8.42
CA ARG A 58 -10.14 12.92 -7.94
C ARG A 58 -10.90 11.59 -8.02
N LEU A 59 -10.84 10.92 -9.16
CA LEU A 59 -11.54 9.66 -9.41
C LEU A 59 -10.99 8.54 -8.53
N PHE A 60 -9.66 8.41 -8.47
CA PHE A 60 -9.01 7.41 -7.65
C PHE A 60 -9.36 7.58 -6.17
N LYS A 61 -9.29 8.80 -5.64
CA LYS A 61 -9.66 9.09 -4.24
C LYS A 61 -11.15 8.86 -3.98
N LYS A 62 -12.02 9.20 -4.93
CA LYS A 62 -13.47 8.93 -4.84
C LYS A 62 -13.77 7.43 -4.69
N HIS A 63 -13.04 6.57 -5.40
CA HIS A 63 -13.28 5.13 -5.41
C HIS A 63 -12.50 4.35 -4.35
N THR A 64 -11.30 4.78 -3.98
CA THR A 64 -10.41 4.05 -3.05
C THR A 64 -10.30 4.69 -1.67
N GLY A 65 -10.81 5.92 -1.50
CA GLY A 65 -10.69 6.72 -0.27
C GLY A 65 -9.34 7.39 -0.06
N VAL A 66 -8.31 7.04 -0.86
CA VAL A 66 -6.93 7.52 -0.69
C VAL A 66 -6.35 8.03 -2.00
N THR A 67 -5.23 8.75 -1.96
CA THR A 67 -4.56 9.19 -3.19
C THR A 67 -3.82 8.02 -3.87
N PRO A 68 -3.58 8.09 -5.20
CA PRO A 68 -2.80 7.07 -5.91
C PRO A 68 -1.44 6.78 -5.26
N HIS A 69 -0.72 7.83 -4.85
CA HIS A 69 0.57 7.70 -4.17
C HIS A 69 0.46 6.99 -2.81
N GLN A 70 -0.57 7.31 -2.03
CA GLN A 70 -0.82 6.61 -0.77
C GLN A 70 -1.11 5.13 -1.03
N TYR A 71 -1.97 4.82 -2.01
CA TYR A 71 -2.30 3.44 -2.36
C TYR A 71 -1.07 2.65 -2.78
N LEU A 72 -0.20 3.23 -3.62
CA LEU A 72 1.06 2.61 -4.04
C LEU A 72 1.96 2.29 -2.84
N ILE A 73 2.10 3.22 -1.88
CA ILE A 73 2.86 2.95 -0.64
C ILE A 73 2.29 1.74 0.10
N HIS A 74 0.96 1.60 0.20
CA HIS A 74 0.34 0.45 0.87
C HIS A 74 0.68 -0.86 0.15
N LEU A 75 0.56 -0.89 -1.18
CA LEU A 75 0.92 -2.08 -1.96
C LEU A 75 2.39 -2.47 -1.75
N ARG A 76 3.29 -1.49 -1.75
CA ARG A 76 4.73 -1.70 -1.54
C ARG A 76 5.04 -2.21 -0.12
N ILE A 77 4.36 -1.71 0.91
CA ILE A 77 4.53 -2.21 2.28
C ILE A 77 4.00 -3.64 2.43
N GLU A 78 2.86 -3.97 1.81
CA GLU A 78 2.35 -5.34 1.81
C GLU A 78 3.26 -6.30 1.03
N HIS A 79 3.88 -5.83 -0.06
CA HIS A 79 4.92 -6.58 -0.75
C HIS A 79 6.17 -6.78 0.15
N ALA A 80 6.65 -5.74 0.82
CA ALA A 80 7.77 -5.85 1.77
C ALA A 80 7.48 -6.85 2.91
N LYS A 81 6.25 -6.89 3.42
CA LYS A 81 5.83 -7.88 4.44
C LYS A 81 5.89 -9.30 3.90
N ARG A 82 5.56 -9.52 2.62
CA ARG A 82 5.73 -10.83 1.96
C ARG A 82 7.20 -11.21 1.84
N LEU A 83 8.04 -10.29 1.35
CA LEU A 83 9.49 -10.51 1.24
C LEU A 83 10.13 -10.89 2.58
N ILE A 84 9.75 -10.21 3.67
CA ILE A 84 10.25 -10.53 5.01
C ILE A 84 9.87 -11.95 5.43
N ARG A 85 8.65 -12.41 5.14
CA ARG A 85 8.20 -13.77 5.49
C ARG A 85 8.93 -14.87 4.72
N CYS A 86 9.42 -14.58 3.52
CA CYS A 86 10.19 -15.55 2.74
C CYS A 86 11.62 -15.76 3.29
N GLY A 87 12.10 -14.89 4.19
CA GLY A 87 13.42 -14.98 4.80
C GLY A 87 14.56 -14.68 3.82
N ASN A 88 15.73 -14.34 4.36
CA ASN A 88 17.02 -14.19 3.64
C ASN A 88 17.32 -12.84 2.97
N LEU A 89 16.55 -11.78 3.21
CA LEU A 89 16.86 -10.45 2.68
C LEU A 89 17.17 -9.45 3.80
N SER A 90 18.22 -8.64 3.59
CA SER A 90 18.52 -7.49 4.44
C SER A 90 17.46 -6.39 4.28
N GLY A 91 17.37 -5.50 5.28
CA GLY A 91 16.44 -4.36 5.21
C GLY A 91 16.66 -3.44 4.00
N LYS A 92 17.88 -3.40 3.45
CA LYS A 92 18.21 -2.65 2.23
C LYS A 92 17.66 -3.36 0.99
N GLU A 93 17.86 -4.67 0.88
CA GLU A 93 17.35 -5.47 -0.23
C GLU A 93 15.82 -5.48 -0.26
N ILE A 94 15.18 -5.61 0.90
CA ILE A 94 13.71 -5.52 1.03
C ILE A 94 13.21 -4.16 0.54
N ALA A 95 13.90 -3.07 0.87
CA ALA A 95 13.50 -1.73 0.42
C ALA A 95 13.54 -1.61 -1.10
N VAL A 96 14.63 -2.09 -1.72
CA VAL A 96 14.83 -2.07 -3.17
C VAL A 96 13.78 -2.93 -3.88
N GLN A 97 13.62 -4.19 -3.47
CA GLN A 97 12.63 -5.10 -4.07
C GLN A 97 11.19 -4.64 -3.84
N ALA A 98 10.89 -3.95 -2.73
CA ALA A 98 9.59 -3.32 -2.53
C ALA A 98 9.38 -2.03 -3.33
N GLY A 99 10.34 -1.61 -4.17
CA GLY A 99 10.24 -0.43 -5.02
C GLY A 99 10.53 0.90 -4.34
N PHE A 100 11.23 0.90 -3.21
CA PHE A 100 11.69 2.12 -2.55
C PHE A 100 13.12 2.46 -2.99
N SER A 101 13.31 3.66 -3.54
CA SER A 101 14.64 4.17 -3.89
C SER A 101 15.50 4.55 -2.67
N ASN A 102 14.89 4.67 -1.49
CA ASN A 102 15.57 5.09 -0.26
C ASN A 102 15.17 4.23 0.95
N GLN A 103 16.15 3.59 1.57
CA GLN A 103 15.96 2.70 2.72
C GLN A 103 15.45 3.42 3.98
N ALA A 104 15.90 4.64 4.25
CA ALA A 104 15.43 5.42 5.40
C ALA A 104 13.96 5.81 5.24
N HIS A 105 13.55 6.21 4.04
CA HIS A 105 12.15 6.49 3.72
C HIS A 105 11.28 5.24 3.88
N PHE A 106 11.73 4.10 3.33
CA PHE A 106 11.07 2.81 3.52
C PHE A 106 10.90 2.47 5.00
N THR A 107 11.98 2.55 5.79
CA THR A 107 11.97 2.19 7.21
C THR A 107 10.97 3.04 8.00
N LYS A 108 10.92 4.34 7.73
CA LYS A 108 9.97 5.28 8.35
C LYS A 108 8.52 4.92 8.00
N LEU A 109 8.24 4.64 6.74
CA LEU A 109 6.90 4.26 6.27
C LEU A 109 6.46 2.90 6.81
N PHE A 110 7.34 1.89 6.74
CA PHE A 110 7.09 0.56 7.24
C PHE A 110 6.76 0.62 8.73
N LYS A 111 7.62 1.26 9.55
CA LYS A 111 7.39 1.42 10.98
C LYS A 111 6.08 2.15 11.29
N ARG A 112 5.71 3.17 10.51
CA ARG A 112 4.43 3.87 10.69
C ARG A 112 3.22 2.96 10.43
N MET A 113 3.32 2.06 9.46
CA MET A 113 2.19 1.25 8.99
C MET A 113 2.07 -0.09 9.71
N THR A 114 3.19 -0.67 10.16
CA THR A 114 3.24 -1.95 10.87
C THR A 114 3.49 -1.77 12.37
N CYS A 115 3.76 -0.55 12.82
CA CYS A 115 4.14 -0.22 14.18
C CYS A 115 5.46 -0.91 14.64
N MET A 116 6.23 -1.50 13.72
CA MET A 116 7.50 -2.21 13.95
C MET A 116 8.53 -1.86 12.88
N SER A 117 9.83 -1.84 13.22
CA SER A 117 10.85 -1.71 12.17
C SER A 117 10.91 -3.00 11.33
N PRO A 118 11.36 -2.93 10.06
CA PRO A 118 11.53 -4.11 9.22
C PRO A 118 12.35 -5.22 9.90
N LEU A 119 13.45 -4.85 10.58
CA LEU A 119 14.31 -5.79 11.31
C LEU A 119 13.58 -6.52 12.45
N LYS A 120 12.79 -5.79 13.26
CA LYS A 120 11.98 -6.40 14.32
C LYS A 120 10.86 -7.27 13.75
N TYR A 121 10.32 -6.88 12.59
CA TYR A 121 9.28 -7.64 11.90
C TYR A 121 9.82 -8.99 11.40
N VAL A 122 11.08 -9.06 10.94
CA VAL A 122 11.75 -10.33 10.55
C VAL A 122 11.80 -11.29 11.73
N SER A 123 12.30 -10.86 12.90
CA SER A 123 12.44 -11.74 14.07
C SER A 123 11.09 -12.26 14.61
N GLN A 124 9.99 -11.51 14.42
CA GLN A 124 8.65 -11.94 14.80
C GLN A 124 7.94 -12.78 13.75
N SER A 125 8.36 -12.72 12.49
CA SER A 125 7.70 -13.47 11.40
C SER A 125 7.82 -14.99 11.54
N GLY A 126 8.82 -15.48 12.29
CA GLY A 126 8.93 -16.89 12.68
C GLY A 126 7.94 -17.35 13.76
N ASN A 127 7.14 -16.44 14.35
CA ASN A 127 6.31 -16.76 15.53
C ASN A 127 4.87 -16.19 15.48
N LEU A 128 4.42 -15.53 14.41
CA LEU A 128 3.06 -14.92 14.38
C LEU A 128 2.21 -15.38 13.19
N LEU A 129 1.31 -16.32 13.47
CA LEU A 129 -0.03 -16.37 12.86
C LEU A 129 -0.83 -15.16 13.37
N GLU A 130 -1.34 -14.39 12.40
CA GLU A 130 -2.42 -13.40 12.48
C GLU A 130 -2.75 -12.72 13.82
N ARG A 131 -2.29 -11.48 14.00
CA ARG A 131 -3.04 -10.47 14.78
C ARG A 131 -3.09 -9.13 14.04
N LYS A 132 -4.30 -8.78 13.60
CA LYS A 132 -4.65 -7.51 12.95
C LYS A 132 -4.33 -6.35 13.90
N MET A 133 -3.21 -5.68 13.68
CA MET A 133 -2.96 -4.34 14.22
C MET A 133 -2.86 -3.40 13.03
N VAL A 134 -3.99 -2.76 12.71
CA VAL A 134 -4.03 -1.70 11.70
C VAL A 134 -3.78 -0.41 12.45
N CYS A 135 -2.59 0.17 12.30
CA CYS A 135 -2.33 1.53 12.74
C CYS A 135 -3.10 2.46 11.76
N THR A 136 -4.43 2.51 11.90
CA THR A 136 -5.31 3.35 11.11
C THR A 136 -5.03 4.78 11.53
N HIS A 137 -4.45 5.59 10.63
CA HIS A 137 -4.63 7.04 10.46
C HIS A 137 -3.34 7.62 9.85
N PHE A 138 -3.17 7.36 8.56
CA PHE A 138 -2.14 8.01 7.76
C PHE A 138 -2.59 9.45 7.44
N GLY A 139 -2.18 10.42 8.27
CA GLY A 139 -2.49 11.84 8.02
C GLY A 139 -2.53 12.77 9.22
N LYS A 140 -2.42 12.26 10.46
CA LYS A 140 -2.22 13.08 11.66
C LYS A 140 -0.93 12.64 12.36
N SER A 141 -0.14 13.59 12.85
CA SER A 141 0.89 13.32 13.86
C SER A 141 0.24 12.60 15.06
N PRO A 142 0.96 11.73 15.78
CA PRO A 142 0.43 11.16 17.01
C PRO A 142 0.23 12.30 18.02
N THR A 143 -1.00 12.79 18.15
CA THR A 143 -1.38 13.67 19.24
C THR A 143 -1.82 12.80 20.41
N PHE A 144 -1.11 12.90 21.52
CA PHE A 144 -1.52 12.31 22.79
C PHE A 144 -2.80 13.05 23.23
N VAL A 145 -3.94 12.37 23.18
CA VAL A 145 -5.15 12.90 23.82
C VAL A 145 -5.09 12.48 25.27
N SER A 146 -4.77 13.43 26.17
CA SER A 146 -5.03 13.27 27.60
C SER A 146 -6.53 13.15 27.79
N MET A 147 -6.98 11.97 28.20
CA MET A 147 -8.30 11.79 28.80
C MET A 147 -8.32 12.54 30.12
N LYS A 148 -9.26 13.49 30.27
CA LYS A 148 -9.74 13.95 31.57
C LYS A 148 -10.85 13.02 32.03
#